data_AF-A0A6M2C5P2-F1
#
_entry.id   AF-A0A6M2C5P2-F1
#
_cell.length_a   1.000
_cell.length_b   1.000
_cell.length_c   1.000
_cell.angle_alpha   90.00
_cell.angle_beta   90.00
_cell.angle_gamma   90.00
#
_symmetry.space_group_name_H-M   'P 1'
#
loop_
_entity.id
_entity.type
_entity.pdbx_description
1 polymer ?
#
loop_
_entity_poly.entity_id
_entity_poly.type
_entity_poly.pdbx_seq_one_letter_code
_entity_poly.pdbx_strand_id
1 'polypeptide(L)'
;MIGSSQKHTFENFNWLDVKCPSEEQFADIAKEFNLEIFAVRDSLEPGHLPKIEKIKDFNFVILRAYTANENDNLSTVEELSNKVAFFYNENQLITIHRTPFLFLENLSNSEKKYDSVYDLLMVIFKQIVLTYTEPSQWQTCQIDEVEKTIFLKSHSKISLEDLYFQKAETRISKKLLVLTQNVVNQVVVPDVNKTALQDVKDNLVKLILEYEEALENANNLMYPPEQAHISWADVR
;
A
#
# COMPACT_ATOMS: atom_id res chain seq x y z
N MET A 1 -20.45 -9.36 -4.40
CA MET A 1 -19.41 -10.20 -5.02
C MET A 1 -19.49 -11.57 -4.37
N ILE A 2 -19.47 -12.66 -5.14
CA ILE A 2 -19.44 -14.04 -4.60
C ILE A 2 -17.97 -14.33 -4.27
N GLY A 3 -17.69 -14.83 -3.07
CA GLY A 3 -16.34 -15.22 -2.67
C GLY A 3 -15.80 -16.33 -3.56
N SER A 4 -14.53 -16.24 -3.93
CA SER A 4 -13.86 -17.23 -4.78
C SER A 4 -12.49 -17.57 -4.23
N SER A 5 -12.12 -18.85 -4.32
CA SER A 5 -10.78 -19.33 -3.97
C SER A 5 -10.14 -20.03 -5.15
N GLN A 6 -8.89 -19.68 -5.46
CA GLN A 6 -8.10 -20.32 -6.51
C GLN A 6 -6.89 -21.02 -5.88
N LYS A 7 -6.72 -22.31 -6.20
CA LYS A 7 -5.58 -23.13 -5.74
C LYS A 7 -4.60 -23.27 -6.89
N HIS A 8 -3.36 -22.89 -6.65
CA HIS A 8 -2.24 -23.01 -7.58
C HIS A 8 -1.19 -23.92 -6.96
N THR A 9 -0.85 -25.00 -7.65
CA THR A 9 0.19 -25.94 -7.21
C THR A 9 1.43 -25.72 -8.07
N PHE A 10 2.50 -25.31 -7.41
CA PHE A 10 3.84 -25.23 -7.97
C PHE A 10 4.60 -26.52 -7.61
N GLU A 11 5.81 -26.67 -8.16
CA GLU A 11 6.63 -27.87 -7.92
C GLU A 11 6.96 -28.06 -6.44
N ASN A 12 7.26 -26.96 -5.73
CA ASN A 12 7.76 -27.01 -4.34
C ASN A 12 6.79 -26.43 -3.30
N PHE A 13 5.68 -25.80 -3.72
CA PHE A 13 4.75 -25.14 -2.81
C PHE A 13 3.35 -24.99 -3.39
N ASN A 14 2.39 -24.64 -2.54
CA ASN A 14 1.03 -24.31 -2.94
C ASN A 14 0.73 -22.84 -2.65
N TRP A 15 -0.04 -22.21 -3.53
CA TRP A 15 -0.61 -20.90 -3.32
C TRP A 15 -2.14 -20.97 -3.37
N LEU A 16 -2.80 -20.52 -2.30
CA LEU A 16 -4.23 -20.35 -2.21
C LEU A 16 -4.56 -18.85 -2.23
N ASP A 17 -5.17 -18.37 -3.30
CA ASP A 17 -5.67 -17.00 -3.41
C ASP A 17 -7.17 -16.95 -3.09
N VAL A 18 -7.55 -16.11 -2.13
CA VAL A 18 -8.91 -16.04 -1.58
C VAL A 18 -9.43 -14.62 -1.71
N LYS A 19 -10.35 -14.47 -2.66
CA LYS A 19 -10.96 -13.19 -3.03
C LYS A 19 -12.36 -13.08 -2.45
N CYS A 20 -12.62 -11.96 -1.77
CA CYS A 20 -13.90 -11.61 -1.16
C CYS A 20 -14.55 -12.77 -0.36
N PRO A 21 -13.83 -13.45 0.54
CA PRO A 21 -14.40 -14.60 1.26
C PRO A 21 -15.60 -14.20 2.12
N SER A 22 -16.58 -15.09 2.20
CA SER A 22 -17.61 -15.00 3.25
C SER A 22 -16.99 -15.29 4.62
N GLU A 23 -17.68 -14.89 5.70
CA GLU A 23 -17.24 -15.23 7.06
C GLU A 23 -17.10 -16.75 7.26
N GLU A 24 -18.02 -17.53 6.69
CA GLU A 24 -17.99 -19.00 6.72
C GLU A 24 -16.79 -19.55 5.96
N GLN A 25 -16.56 -19.11 4.72
CA GLN A 25 -15.40 -19.55 3.93
C GLN A 25 -14.08 -19.20 4.62
N PHE A 26 -14.02 -18.00 5.22
CA PHE A 26 -12.84 -17.57 5.95
C PHE A 26 -12.61 -18.41 7.22
N ALA A 27 -13.68 -18.75 7.95
CA ALA A 27 -13.60 -19.64 9.11
C ALA A 27 -13.15 -21.06 8.72
N ASP A 28 -13.62 -21.58 7.59
CA ASP A 28 -13.18 -22.88 7.06
C ASP A 28 -11.70 -22.88 6.69
N ILE A 29 -11.21 -21.83 6.02
CA ILE A 29 -9.78 -21.67 5.72
C ILE A 29 -8.97 -21.57 7.00
N ALA A 30 -9.42 -20.77 7.96
CA ALA A 30 -8.74 -20.63 9.25
C ALA A 30 -8.63 -21.98 9.98
N LYS A 31 -9.67 -22.81 9.90
CA LYS A 31 -9.68 -24.16 10.48
C LYS A 31 -8.80 -25.13 9.70
N GLU A 32 -8.87 -25.13 8.37
CA GLU A 32 -8.07 -25.99 7.47
C GLU A 32 -6.57 -25.78 7.71
N PHE A 33 -6.13 -24.52 7.84
CA PHE A 33 -4.72 -24.16 8.01
C PHE A 33 -4.34 -23.84 9.48
N ASN A 34 -5.23 -24.09 10.44
CA ASN A 34 -5.00 -23.85 11.88
C ASN A 34 -4.54 -22.41 12.22
N LEU A 35 -5.07 -21.43 11.49
CA LEU A 35 -4.76 -20.00 11.67
C LEU A 35 -5.33 -19.48 13.00
N GLU A 36 -4.62 -18.57 13.65
CA GLU A 36 -5.07 -18.00 14.91
C GLU A 36 -6.23 -17.01 14.76
N ILE A 37 -7.15 -17.03 15.72
CA ILE A 37 -8.41 -16.27 15.67
C ILE A 37 -8.19 -14.75 15.63
N PHE A 38 -7.10 -14.24 16.21
CA PHE A 38 -6.78 -12.81 16.18
C PHE A 38 -6.33 -12.38 14.79
N ALA A 39 -5.41 -13.11 14.15
CA ALA A 39 -5.01 -12.83 12.77
C ALA A 39 -6.16 -12.94 11.77
N VAL A 40 -7.08 -13.87 12.04
CA VAL A 40 -8.34 -14.01 11.33
C VAL A 40 -9.18 -12.72 11.41
N ARG A 41 -9.37 -12.18 12.61
CA ARG A 41 -10.13 -10.93 12.82
C ARG A 41 -9.45 -9.73 12.16
N ASP A 42 -8.14 -9.62 12.30
CA ASP A 42 -7.35 -8.54 11.69
C ASP A 42 -7.43 -8.57 10.16
N SER A 43 -7.53 -9.77 9.57
CA SER A 43 -7.73 -9.94 8.12
C SER A 43 -9.11 -9.47 7.65
N LEU A 44 -10.11 -9.40 8.52
CA LEU A 44 -11.46 -8.94 8.20
C LEU A 44 -11.68 -7.44 8.49
N GLU A 45 -10.88 -6.82 9.36
CA GLU A 45 -11.03 -5.41 9.77
C GLU A 45 -10.60 -4.41 8.67
N PRO A 46 -11.51 -3.64 8.03
CA PRO A 46 -11.16 -2.83 6.85
C PRO A 46 -9.97 -1.87 7.03
N GLY A 47 -9.90 -1.19 8.19
CA GLY A 47 -8.89 -0.19 8.53
C GLY A 47 -7.55 -0.75 9.02
N HIS A 48 -7.41 -2.08 9.10
CA HIS A 48 -6.20 -2.66 9.67
C HIS A 48 -4.94 -2.23 8.89
N LEU A 49 -3.98 -1.68 9.63
CA LEU A 49 -2.71 -1.17 9.11
C LEU A 49 -1.72 -2.31 8.80
N PRO A 50 -0.63 -2.04 8.06
CA PRO A 50 0.39 -3.05 7.82
C PRO A 50 0.94 -3.63 9.14
N LYS A 51 1.09 -4.96 9.19
CA LYS A 51 1.65 -5.68 10.35
C LYS A 51 2.36 -6.96 9.94
N ILE A 52 3.20 -7.48 10.83
CA ILE A 52 3.86 -8.79 10.71
C ILE A 52 3.88 -9.48 12.07
N GLU A 53 3.53 -10.76 12.08
CA GLU A 53 3.54 -11.62 13.27
C GLU A 53 3.99 -13.04 12.90
N LYS A 54 4.66 -13.72 13.83
CA LYS A 54 4.89 -15.15 13.72
C LYS A 54 3.76 -15.89 14.44
N ILE A 55 3.04 -16.73 13.72
CA ILE A 55 1.84 -17.42 14.21
C ILE A 55 2.00 -18.91 13.94
N LYS A 56 2.37 -19.67 14.97
CA LYS A 56 2.65 -21.12 14.87
C LYS A 56 3.59 -21.39 13.67
N ASP A 57 3.09 -22.12 12.67
CA ASP A 57 3.83 -22.55 11.48
C ASP A 57 3.85 -21.48 10.38
N PHE A 58 3.03 -20.44 10.48
CA PHE A 58 2.92 -19.38 9.47
C PHE A 58 3.55 -18.06 9.94
N ASN A 59 4.07 -17.31 8.99
CA ASN A 59 4.21 -15.86 9.14
C ASN A 59 2.92 -15.23 8.66
N PHE A 60 2.38 -14.30 9.45
CA PHE A 60 1.21 -13.51 9.11
C PHE A 60 1.65 -12.09 8.79
N VAL A 61 1.31 -11.61 7.60
CA VAL A 61 1.59 -10.25 7.16
C VAL A 61 0.32 -9.61 6.62
N ILE A 62 0.10 -8.34 6.94
CA ILE A 62 -0.87 -7.50 6.24
C ILE A 62 -0.09 -6.39 5.55
N LEU A 63 -0.31 -6.20 4.26
CA LEU A 63 0.14 -5.03 3.50
C LEU A 63 -1.05 -4.35 2.83
N ARG A 64 -0.87 -3.08 2.44
CA ARG A 64 -1.90 -2.30 1.75
C ARG A 64 -1.38 -1.78 0.42
N ALA A 65 -2.09 -2.09 -0.65
CA ALA A 65 -1.87 -1.52 -1.98
C ALA A 65 -2.74 -0.28 -2.15
N TYR A 66 -2.19 0.73 -2.83
CA TYR A 66 -2.96 1.89 -3.27
C TYR A 66 -3.97 1.45 -4.32
N THR A 67 -5.22 1.93 -4.18
CA THR A 67 -6.33 1.52 -5.05
C THR A 67 -7.32 2.64 -5.36
N ALA A 68 -7.11 3.83 -4.80
CA ALA A 68 -7.92 4.99 -5.11
C ALA A 68 -7.67 5.50 -6.53
N ASN A 69 -8.64 6.25 -7.06
CA ASN A 69 -8.45 6.99 -8.30
C ASN A 69 -8.02 8.43 -8.00
N GLU A 70 -7.34 9.05 -8.96
CA GLU A 70 -6.80 10.41 -8.88
C GLU A 70 -7.86 11.52 -8.68
N ASN A 71 -9.12 11.23 -8.97
CA ASN A 71 -10.21 12.22 -8.93
C ASN A 71 -11.06 12.17 -7.66
N ASP A 72 -10.73 11.27 -6.75
CA ASP A 72 -11.50 11.09 -5.53
C ASP A 72 -10.90 12.00 -4.43
N ASN A 73 -11.71 12.91 -3.87
CA ASN A 73 -11.31 13.74 -2.72
C ASN A 73 -11.26 12.90 -1.43
N LEU A 74 -10.23 12.07 -1.31
CA LEU A 74 -10.12 11.05 -0.27
C LEU A 74 -9.23 11.50 0.88
N SER A 75 -9.55 11.03 2.09
CA SER A 75 -8.84 11.48 3.29
C SER A 75 -8.65 10.39 4.35
N THR A 76 -8.99 9.15 4.03
CA THR A 76 -8.84 8.00 4.94
C THR A 76 -8.02 6.87 4.34
N VAL A 77 -7.54 5.97 5.19
CA VAL A 77 -6.70 4.83 4.77
C VAL A 77 -7.52 3.84 3.94
N GLU A 78 -8.78 3.63 4.31
CA GLU A 78 -9.71 2.69 3.68
C GLU A 78 -10.15 3.14 2.29
N GLU A 79 -10.27 4.45 2.09
CA GLU A 79 -10.57 5.04 0.79
C GLU A 79 -9.36 4.92 -0.16
N LEU A 80 -8.16 5.22 0.34
CA LEU A 80 -6.94 5.29 -0.49
C LEU A 80 -6.39 3.92 -0.87
N SER A 81 -6.59 2.92 -0.02
CA SER A 81 -5.86 1.66 -0.12
C SER A 81 -6.70 0.48 0.31
N ASN A 82 -6.40 -0.68 -0.26
CA ASN A 82 -6.98 -1.95 0.13
C ASN A 82 -5.89 -2.92 0.58
N LYS A 83 -6.23 -3.76 1.56
CA LYS A 83 -5.29 -4.68 2.17
C LYS A 83 -5.27 -6.06 1.51
N VAL A 84 -4.11 -6.70 1.61
CA VAL A 84 -3.92 -8.13 1.38
C VAL A 84 -3.33 -8.73 2.65
N ALA A 85 -4.01 -9.75 3.18
CA ALA A 85 -3.50 -10.58 4.25
C ALA A 85 -2.74 -11.77 3.66
N PHE A 86 -1.59 -12.08 4.22
CA PHE A 86 -0.68 -13.14 3.81
C PHE A 86 -0.46 -14.09 4.98
N PHE A 87 -0.71 -15.37 4.76
CA PHE A 87 -0.21 -16.43 5.63
C PHE A 87 0.77 -17.26 4.82
N TYR A 88 2.02 -17.31 5.24
CA TYR A 88 3.03 -18.04 4.48
C TYR A 88 4.03 -18.82 5.34
N ASN A 89 4.48 -19.95 4.81
CA ASN A 89 5.61 -20.73 5.30
C ASN A 89 6.43 -21.22 4.09
N GLU A 90 7.30 -22.21 4.26
CA GLU A 90 8.17 -22.69 3.17
C GLU A 90 7.40 -23.34 2.00
N ASN A 91 6.22 -23.91 2.28
CA ASN A 91 5.51 -24.80 1.34
C ASN A 91 4.09 -24.31 1.00
N GLN A 92 3.60 -23.26 1.68
CA GLN A 92 2.25 -22.75 1.54
C GLN A 92 2.26 -21.22 1.58
N LEU A 93 1.62 -20.61 0.59
CA LEU A 93 1.21 -19.21 0.56
C LEU A 93 -0.33 -19.14 0.55
N ILE A 94 -0.90 -18.27 1.38
CA ILE A 94 -2.32 -17.96 1.38
C ILE A 94 -2.46 -16.44 1.29
N THR A 95 -3.13 -15.95 0.26
CA THR A 95 -3.48 -14.54 0.10
C THR A 95 -4.96 -14.36 0.32
N ILE A 96 -5.35 -13.38 1.13
CA ILE A 96 -6.75 -13.09 1.41
C ILE A 96 -7.02 -11.60 1.28
N HIS A 97 -7.99 -11.25 0.44
CA HIS A 97 -8.31 -9.86 0.14
C HIS A 97 -9.76 -9.70 -0.30
N ARG A 98 -10.35 -8.54 -0.01
CA ARG A 98 -11.72 -8.22 -0.47
C ARG A 98 -11.74 -7.64 -1.88
N THR A 99 -10.80 -6.76 -2.16
CA THR A 99 -10.71 -6.02 -3.43
C THR A 99 -9.97 -6.83 -4.48
N PRO A 100 -10.45 -6.94 -5.72
CA PRO A 100 -9.69 -7.53 -6.82
C PRO A 100 -8.36 -6.80 -7.02
N PHE A 101 -7.26 -7.55 -7.15
CA PHE A 101 -5.97 -6.99 -7.51
C PHE A 101 -5.52 -7.59 -8.85
N LEU A 102 -5.43 -6.76 -9.88
CA LEU A 102 -5.01 -7.20 -11.21
C LEU A 102 -3.62 -7.84 -11.19
N PHE A 103 -2.71 -7.36 -10.34
CA PHE A 103 -1.39 -7.97 -10.20
C PHE A 103 -1.46 -9.40 -9.65
N LEU A 104 -2.38 -9.73 -8.73
CA LEU A 104 -2.55 -11.12 -8.25
C LEU A 104 -3.10 -12.01 -9.36
N GLU A 105 -4.10 -11.53 -10.10
CA GLU A 105 -4.71 -12.24 -11.22
C GLU A 105 -3.71 -12.47 -12.37
N ASN A 106 -2.82 -11.51 -12.62
CA ASN A 106 -1.76 -11.65 -13.62
C ASN A 106 -0.70 -12.67 -13.19
N LEU A 107 -0.32 -12.68 -11.92
CA LEU A 107 0.67 -13.63 -11.39
C LEU A 107 0.12 -15.06 -11.39
N SER A 108 -1.17 -15.23 -11.07
CA SER A 108 -1.84 -16.52 -11.04
C SER A 108 -2.03 -17.15 -12.43
N ASN A 109 -2.18 -16.32 -13.47
CA ASN A 109 -2.30 -16.74 -14.86
C ASN A 109 -0.96 -16.77 -15.63
N SER A 110 0.14 -16.36 -15.01
CA SER A 110 1.43 -16.29 -15.71
C SER A 110 2.03 -17.68 -15.94
N GLU A 111 2.68 -17.88 -17.10
CA GLU A 111 3.48 -19.09 -17.37
C GLU A 111 4.80 -19.12 -16.57
N LYS A 112 5.10 -18.02 -15.85
CA LYS A 112 6.32 -17.90 -15.06
C LYS A 112 6.26 -18.85 -13.88
N LYS A 113 7.28 -19.70 -13.75
CA LYS A 113 7.45 -20.57 -12.59
C LYS A 113 8.16 -19.81 -11.47
N TYR A 114 7.69 -20.03 -10.25
CA TYR A 114 8.33 -19.59 -9.02
C TYR A 114 8.90 -20.83 -8.33
N ASP A 115 10.16 -20.74 -7.90
CA ASP A 115 10.86 -21.89 -7.32
C ASP A 115 10.50 -22.09 -5.84
N SER A 116 10.09 -21.00 -5.15
CA SER A 116 9.70 -21.01 -3.75
C SER A 116 8.56 -20.04 -3.42
N VAL A 117 7.94 -20.21 -2.24
CA VAL A 117 6.97 -19.25 -1.67
C VAL A 117 7.58 -17.84 -1.60
N TYR A 118 8.84 -17.75 -1.19
CA TYR A 118 9.53 -16.47 -1.01
C TYR A 118 9.72 -15.72 -2.34
N ASP A 119 9.96 -16.42 -3.44
CA ASP A 119 10.06 -15.78 -4.77
C ASP A 119 8.76 -15.10 -5.16
N LEU A 120 7.65 -15.84 -5.09
CA LEU A 120 6.33 -15.29 -5.38
C LEU A 120 5.95 -14.17 -4.41
N LEU A 121 6.22 -14.37 -3.11
CA LEU A 121 5.90 -13.38 -2.07
C LEU A 121 6.63 -12.05 -2.32
N MET A 122 7.92 -12.08 -2.67
CA MET A 122 8.68 -10.86 -2.98
C MET A 122 8.16 -10.16 -4.23
N VAL A 123 7.74 -10.91 -5.25
CA VAL A 123 7.10 -10.31 -6.43
C VAL A 123 5.78 -9.64 -6.06
N ILE A 124 4.93 -10.28 -5.25
CA ILE A 124 3.67 -9.67 -4.80
C ILE A 124 3.94 -8.42 -3.95
N PHE A 125 4.88 -8.48 -3.00
CA PHE A 125 5.23 -7.33 -2.17
C PHE A 125 5.73 -6.17 -3.01
N LYS A 126 6.59 -6.44 -4.01
CA LYS A 126 7.02 -5.42 -4.96
C LYS A 126 5.84 -4.81 -5.71
N GLN A 127 4.92 -5.61 -6.23
CA GLN A 127 3.73 -5.11 -6.93
C GLN A 127 2.87 -4.21 -6.02
N ILE A 128 2.67 -4.60 -4.77
CA ILE A 128 1.96 -3.78 -3.77
C ILE A 128 2.65 -2.43 -3.59
N VAL A 129 3.97 -2.42 -3.40
CA VAL A 129 4.74 -1.18 -3.25
C VAL A 129 4.64 -0.30 -4.50
N LEU A 130 4.74 -0.89 -5.68
CA LEU A 130 4.68 -0.16 -6.95
C LEU A 130 3.33 0.50 -7.23
N THR A 131 2.23 0.06 -6.60
CA THR A 131 0.93 0.74 -6.72
C THR A 131 0.95 2.20 -6.27
N TYR A 132 1.91 2.59 -5.43
CA TYR A 132 2.04 3.98 -4.95
C TYR A 132 2.83 4.88 -5.92
N THR A 133 3.38 4.34 -7.02
CA THR A 133 4.24 5.09 -7.94
C THR A 133 3.46 6.12 -8.75
N GLU A 134 2.37 5.70 -9.40
CA GLU A 134 1.53 6.58 -10.23
C GLU A 134 0.90 7.70 -9.40
N PRO A 135 0.28 7.45 -8.22
CA PRO A 135 -0.21 8.52 -7.37
C PRO A 135 0.89 9.48 -6.91
N SER A 136 2.12 9.00 -6.63
CA SER A 136 3.24 9.88 -6.28
C SER A 136 3.59 10.84 -7.41
N GLN A 137 3.65 10.33 -8.65
CA GLN A 137 3.95 11.13 -9.83
C GLN A 137 2.85 12.15 -10.09
N TRP A 138 1.59 11.73 -9.97
CA TRP A 138 0.44 12.61 -10.10
C TRP A 138 0.51 13.76 -9.07
N GLN A 139 0.77 13.46 -7.80
CA GLN A 139 0.89 14.48 -6.74
C GLN A 139 1.99 15.51 -7.04
N THR A 140 3.16 15.07 -7.54
CA THR A 140 4.22 15.98 -7.96
C THR A 140 3.77 16.88 -9.12
N CYS A 141 3.12 16.32 -10.14
CA CYS A 141 2.59 17.12 -11.25
C CYS A 141 1.54 18.14 -10.80
N GLN A 142 0.68 17.80 -9.83
CA GLN A 142 -0.31 18.73 -9.30
C GLN A 142 0.34 19.91 -8.57
N ILE A 143 1.38 19.64 -7.78
CA ILE A 143 2.17 20.68 -7.09
C ILE A 143 2.81 21.63 -8.12
N ASP A 144 3.41 21.10 -9.18
CA ASP A 144 4.01 21.92 -10.25
C ASP A 144 2.99 22.84 -10.94
N GLU A 145 1.76 22.37 -11.17
CA GLU A 145 0.70 23.18 -11.78
C GLU A 145 0.21 24.30 -10.83
N VAL A 146 0.10 24.01 -9.53
CA VAL A 146 -0.21 25.03 -8.52
C VAL A 146 0.90 26.07 -8.45
N GLU A 147 2.18 25.66 -8.44
CA GLU A 147 3.32 26.57 -8.47
C GLU A 147 3.29 27.50 -9.68
N LYS A 148 3.13 26.96 -10.89
CA LYS A 148 3.02 27.76 -12.12
C LYS A 148 1.91 28.79 -12.03
N THR A 149 0.76 28.40 -11.48
CA THR A 149 -0.39 29.30 -11.31
C THR A 149 -0.07 30.48 -10.39
N ILE A 150 0.61 30.22 -9.26
CA ILE A 150 1.04 31.24 -8.30
C ILE A 150 2.06 32.18 -8.94
N PHE A 151 3.11 31.64 -9.59
CA PHE A 151 4.18 32.42 -10.19
C PHE A 151 3.70 33.31 -11.35
N LEU A 152 2.78 32.81 -12.18
CA LEU A 152 2.27 33.55 -13.33
C LEU A 152 1.25 34.63 -12.96
N LYS A 153 0.92 34.81 -11.66
CA LYS A 153 -0.14 35.72 -11.16
C LYS A 153 -1.44 35.58 -11.97
N SER A 154 -1.72 34.37 -12.42
CA SER A 154 -2.92 34.07 -13.18
C SER A 154 -4.13 34.29 -12.28
N HIS A 155 -5.20 34.88 -12.81
CA HIS A 155 -6.46 35.07 -12.07
C HIS A 155 -7.24 33.74 -11.91
N SER A 156 -6.65 32.59 -12.30
CA SER A 156 -7.22 31.27 -12.07
C SER A 156 -7.24 30.96 -10.57
N LYS A 157 -8.43 30.64 -10.05
CA LYS A 157 -8.61 30.29 -8.64
C LYS A 157 -7.94 28.94 -8.38
N ILE A 158 -6.91 28.94 -7.54
CA ILE A 158 -6.39 27.72 -6.91
C ILE A 158 -7.45 27.26 -5.90
N SER A 159 -7.89 26.01 -6.01
CA SER A 159 -8.79 25.41 -5.03
C SER A 159 -7.99 25.05 -3.78
N LEU A 160 -8.21 25.78 -2.68
CA LEU A 160 -7.62 25.44 -1.38
C LEU A 160 -8.11 24.08 -0.85
N GLU A 161 -9.32 23.67 -1.27
CA GLU A 161 -9.89 22.37 -0.96
C GLU A 161 -9.10 21.25 -1.63
N ASP A 162 -8.79 21.38 -2.92
CA ASP A 162 -8.02 20.37 -3.67
C ASP A 162 -6.61 20.23 -3.08
N LEU A 163 -5.97 21.36 -2.74
CA LEU A 163 -4.65 21.36 -2.09
C LEU A 163 -4.69 20.69 -0.70
N TYR A 164 -5.80 20.83 0.04
CA TYR A 164 -5.99 20.14 1.32
C TYR A 164 -6.11 18.63 1.13
N PHE A 165 -6.93 18.16 0.18
CA PHE A 165 -7.10 16.74 -0.10
C PHE A 165 -5.81 16.10 -0.60
N GLN A 166 -5.11 16.75 -1.53
CA GLN A 166 -3.80 16.31 -2.00
C GLN A 166 -2.80 16.15 -0.85
N LYS A 167 -2.69 17.16 0.02
CA LYS A 167 -1.82 17.10 1.19
C LYS A 167 -2.22 15.97 2.14
N ALA A 168 -3.52 15.73 2.34
CA ALA A 168 -4.01 14.65 3.18
C ALA A 168 -3.64 13.28 2.60
N GLU A 169 -3.84 13.10 1.29
CA GLU A 169 -3.49 11.91 0.54
C GLU A 169 -1.99 11.62 0.60
N THR A 170 -1.13 12.58 0.21
CA THR A 170 0.35 12.46 0.28
C THR A 170 0.80 12.03 1.67
N ARG A 171 0.23 12.65 2.71
CA ARG A 171 0.56 12.34 4.11
C ARG A 171 0.15 10.91 4.49
N ILE A 172 -1.02 10.45 4.07
CA ILE A 172 -1.51 9.11 4.39
C ILE A 172 -0.70 8.06 3.63
N SER A 173 -0.45 8.27 2.33
CA SER A 173 0.38 7.40 1.50
C SER A 173 1.80 7.25 2.08
N LYS A 174 2.46 8.37 2.46
CA LYS A 174 3.76 8.33 3.15
C LYS A 174 3.70 7.48 4.42
N LYS A 175 2.68 7.68 5.27
CA LYS A 175 2.50 6.90 6.51
C LYS A 175 2.33 5.41 6.23
N LEU A 176 1.53 5.04 5.23
CA LEU A 176 1.33 3.65 4.83
C LEU A 176 2.61 3.00 4.32
N LEU A 177 3.42 3.73 3.55
CA LEU A 177 4.72 3.25 3.08
C LEU A 177 5.72 3.06 4.23
N VAL A 178 5.77 3.98 5.20
CA VAL A 178 6.60 3.83 6.41
C VAL A 178 6.18 2.61 7.25
N LEU A 179 4.88 2.40 7.43
CA LEU A 179 4.37 1.21 8.13
C LEU A 179 4.73 -0.07 7.36
N THR A 180 4.58 -0.05 6.03
CA THR A 180 4.98 -1.15 5.15
C THR A 180 6.48 -1.42 5.24
N GLN A 181 7.32 -0.40 5.29
CA GLN A 181 8.77 -0.53 5.48
C GLN A 181 9.11 -1.21 6.81
N ASN A 182 8.42 -0.85 7.89
CA ASN A 182 8.61 -1.52 9.19
C ASN A 182 8.29 -3.02 9.10
N VAL A 183 7.17 -3.38 8.46
CA VAL A 183 6.81 -4.79 8.22
C VAL A 183 7.88 -5.49 7.39
N VAL A 184 8.23 -4.96 6.21
CA VAL A 184 9.17 -5.57 5.27
C VAL A 184 10.58 -5.70 5.86
N ASN A 185 10.98 -4.80 6.76
CA ASN A 185 12.26 -4.91 7.45
C ASN A 185 12.35 -6.10 8.42
N GLN A 186 11.21 -6.57 8.93
CA GLN A 186 11.14 -7.73 9.82
C GLN A 186 10.94 -9.05 9.04
N VAL A 187 10.66 -9.00 7.75
CA VAL A 187 10.53 -10.19 6.91
C VAL A 187 11.88 -10.89 6.79
N VAL A 188 11.91 -12.16 7.18
CA VAL A 188 13.07 -13.04 7.04
C VAL A 188 12.86 -13.94 5.83
N VAL A 189 13.86 -14.01 4.95
CA VAL A 189 13.87 -14.85 3.75
C VAL A 189 15.18 -15.65 3.66
N PRO A 190 15.19 -16.80 2.96
CA PRO A 190 16.42 -17.52 2.65
C PRO A 190 17.43 -16.66 1.89
N ASP A 191 18.71 -17.03 1.93
CA ASP A 191 19.81 -16.25 1.33
C ASP A 191 19.60 -15.95 -0.16
N VAL A 192 19.04 -16.91 -0.90
CA VAL A 192 18.77 -16.77 -2.34
C VAL A 192 17.76 -15.66 -2.65
N ASN A 193 16.86 -15.34 -1.71
CA ASN A 193 15.81 -14.34 -1.89
C ASN A 193 16.18 -12.96 -1.31
N LYS A 194 17.34 -12.82 -0.64
CA LYS A 194 17.76 -11.56 -0.01
C LYS A 194 17.85 -10.40 -1.00
N THR A 195 18.31 -10.66 -2.23
CA THR A 195 18.37 -9.64 -3.30
C THR A 195 16.98 -9.16 -3.68
N ALA A 196 15.99 -10.06 -3.78
CA ALA A 196 14.61 -9.71 -4.09
C ALA A 196 13.96 -8.91 -2.95
N LEU A 197 14.23 -9.28 -1.69
CA LEU A 197 13.79 -8.51 -0.53
C LEU A 197 14.42 -7.11 -0.51
N GLN A 198 15.71 -7.00 -0.85
CA GLN A 198 16.40 -5.71 -0.91
C GLN A 198 15.80 -4.80 -1.98
N ASP A 199 15.47 -5.33 -3.15
CA ASP A 199 14.79 -4.58 -4.21
C ASP A 199 13.43 -4.02 -3.74
N VAL A 200 12.63 -4.79 -2.98
CA VAL A 200 11.39 -4.28 -2.35
C VAL A 200 11.70 -3.13 -1.39
N LYS A 201 12.74 -3.27 -0.54
CA LYS A 201 13.15 -2.24 0.41
C LYS A 201 13.63 -0.96 -0.27
N ASP A 202 14.39 -1.09 -1.35
CA ASP A 202 14.89 0.06 -2.11
C ASP A 202 13.73 0.83 -2.77
N ASN A 203 12.74 0.13 -3.33
CA ASN A 203 11.53 0.75 -3.86
C ASN A 203 10.72 1.46 -2.76
N LEU A 204 10.61 0.87 -1.56
CA LEU A 204 9.96 1.53 -0.42
C LEU A 204 10.67 2.82 -0.02
N VAL A 205 12.00 2.78 0.13
CA VAL A 205 12.78 3.97 0.47
C VAL A 205 12.60 5.07 -0.58
N LYS A 206 12.70 4.71 -1.85
CA LYS A 206 12.49 5.64 -2.97
C LYS A 206 11.13 6.34 -2.85
N LEU A 207 10.04 5.56 -2.78
CA LEU A 207 8.70 6.13 -2.71
C LEU A 207 8.50 6.98 -1.44
N ILE A 208 9.00 6.56 -0.28
CA ILE A 208 8.90 7.35 0.95
C ILE A 208 9.52 8.74 0.76
N LEU A 209 10.67 8.82 0.09
CA LEU A 209 11.35 10.09 -0.20
C LEU A 209 10.57 10.94 -1.22
N GLU A 210 10.00 10.34 -2.27
CA GLU A 210 9.16 11.04 -3.25
C GLU A 210 7.92 11.67 -2.60
N TYR A 211 7.21 10.92 -1.74
CA TYR A 211 6.08 11.46 -0.98
C TYR A 211 6.50 12.47 0.10
N GLU A 212 7.73 12.38 0.63
CA GLU A 212 8.27 13.37 1.55
C GLU A 212 8.50 14.72 0.87
N GLU A 213 9.15 14.71 -0.29
CA GLU A 213 9.38 15.89 -1.12
C GLU A 213 8.04 16.53 -1.55
N ALA A 214 7.09 15.74 -2.03
CA ALA A 214 5.75 16.23 -2.37
C ALA A 214 5.05 16.90 -1.18
N LEU A 215 5.16 16.32 0.02
CA LEU A 215 4.56 16.89 1.23
C LEU A 215 5.22 18.21 1.64
N GLU A 216 6.55 18.33 1.51
CA GLU A 216 7.29 19.56 1.77
C GLU A 216 6.89 20.67 0.79
N ASN A 217 6.83 20.37 -0.50
CA ASN A 217 6.41 21.34 -1.52
C ASN A 217 4.96 21.80 -1.29
N ALA A 218 4.04 20.89 -1.00
CA ALA A 218 2.66 21.23 -0.66
C ALA A 218 2.56 22.13 0.59
N ASN A 219 3.43 21.96 1.59
CA ASN A 219 3.48 22.84 2.76
C ASN A 219 3.97 24.25 2.41
N ASN A 220 4.98 24.37 1.56
CA ASN A 220 5.51 25.65 1.09
C ASN A 220 4.45 26.45 0.31
N LEU A 221 3.61 25.75 -0.46
CA LEU A 221 2.51 26.36 -1.21
C LEU A 221 1.36 26.86 -0.33
N MET A 222 1.06 26.18 0.78
CA MET A 222 0.03 26.63 1.74
C MET A 222 0.45 27.87 2.53
N TYR A 223 1.76 28.08 2.73
CA TYR A 223 2.32 29.20 3.48
C TYR A 223 3.42 29.90 2.67
N PRO A 224 3.08 30.61 1.57
CA PRO A 224 4.07 31.25 0.74
C PRO A 224 4.82 32.32 1.58
N PRO A 225 6.16 32.41 1.48
CA PRO A 225 6.97 33.31 2.31
C PRO A 225 6.55 34.78 2.23
N GLU A 226 5.90 35.22 1.14
CA GLU A 226 5.36 36.58 1.01
C GLU A 226 4.20 36.89 1.97
N GLN A 227 3.51 35.89 2.54
CA GLN A 227 2.46 36.09 3.55
C GLN A 227 2.99 36.13 5.00
N ALA A 228 4.30 35.93 5.22
CA ALA A 228 4.92 36.07 6.54
C ALA A 228 5.15 37.53 6.97
N HIS A 229 4.79 38.51 6.13
CA HIS A 229 4.79 39.94 6.45
C HIS A 229 3.36 40.49 6.66
N ILE A 230 2.57 39.87 7.54
CA ILE A 230 1.47 40.60 8.19
C ILE A 230 1.99 41.16 9.50
N SER A 231 2.40 42.42 9.44
CA SER A 231 2.70 43.24 10.61
C SER A 231 1.49 43.29 11.53
N TRP A 232 1.67 42.94 12.81
CA TRP A 232 0.67 43.11 13.89
C TRP A 232 0.44 44.59 14.26
N ALA A 233 0.59 45.53 13.32
CA ALA A 233 0.45 46.96 13.56
C ALA A 233 -0.98 47.50 13.36
N ASP A 234 -1.88 46.77 12.70
CA ASP A 234 -3.21 47.29 12.33
C ASP A 234 -4.38 46.71 13.13
N VAL A 235 -4.12 46.15 14.32
CA VAL A 235 -5.18 45.90 15.32
C VAL A 235 -5.01 46.87 16.48
N ARG A 236 -5.58 48.07 16.31
CA ARG A 236 -5.97 48.98 17.39
C ARG A 236 -7.40 49.45 17.17
#